data_AF-A0A923XYV7-F1
#
_entry.id   AF-A0A923XYV7-F1
#
_cell.length_a   1.000
_cell.length_b   1.000
_cell.length_c   1.000
_cell.angle_alpha   90.00
_cell.angle_beta   90.00
_cell.angle_gamma   90.00
#
_symmetry.space_group_name_H-M   'P 1'
#
loop_
_entity.id
_entity.type
_entity.pdbx_description
1 polymer ?
#
loop_
_entity_poly.entity_id
_entity_poly.type
_entity_poly.pdbx_seq_one_letter_code
_entity_poly.pdbx_strand_id
1 'polypeptide(L)' 'LFMFLDYDDVPPTNNSSEQALRPSVIFRKVTNGFRSQKGKDIFSYFRTVVDTAKKQKINIFNAIVDIFSHNKKNTVAI' A
#
# COMPACT_ATOMS: atom_id res chain seq x y z
N LEU A 1 5.28 0.22 23.65
CA LEU A 1 4.52 1.27 22.93
C LEU A 1 5.36 2.53 22.66
N PHE A 2 6.51 2.75 23.31
CA PHE A 2 7.41 3.88 23.02
C PHE A 2 8.88 3.43 22.97
N MET A 3 9.27 2.69 21.92
CA MET A 3 10.63 2.13 21.81
C MET A 3 11.72 3.21 21.77
N PHE A 4 11.38 4.44 21.37
CA PHE A 4 12.31 5.58 21.41
C PHE A 4 12.71 6.04 22.83
N LEU A 5 12.05 5.54 23.89
CA LEU A 5 12.46 5.82 25.27
C LEU A 5 13.63 4.92 25.71
N ASP A 6 13.74 3.74 25.12
CA ASP A 6 14.72 2.72 25.49
C ASP A 6 15.87 2.63 24.46
N TYR A 7 15.68 3.15 23.24
CA TYR A 7 16.60 3.04 22.11
C TYR A 7 16.76 4.37 21.37
N ASP A 8 17.96 4.97 21.42
CA ASP A 8 18.27 6.27 20.83
C ASP A 8 18.19 6.31 19.29
N ASP A 9 18.33 5.15 18.63
CA ASP A 9 18.25 5.00 17.18
C ASP A 9 16.81 4.93 16.66
N VAL A 10 15.84 4.78 17.55
CA VAL A 10 14.42 4.76 17.20
C VAL A 10 13.86 6.18 17.27
N PRO A 11 13.45 6.79 16.15
CA PRO A 11 12.89 8.13 16.18
C PRO A 11 11.54 8.16 16.92
N PRO A 12 11.18 9.28 17.58
CA PRO A 12 9.92 9.44 18.30
C PRO A 12 8.74 9.71 17.35
N THR A 13 8.67 8.95 16.26
CA THR A 13 7.62 9.02 15.25
C THR A 13 7.07 7.62 14.98
N ASN A 14 5.82 7.55 14.54
CA ASN A 14 5.21 6.28 14.13
C ASN A 14 6.09 5.59 13.09
N ASN A 15 6.20 4.26 13.14
CA ASN A 15 7.04 3.53 12.21
C ASN A 15 6.55 3.67 10.76
N SER A 16 7.42 3.35 9.79
CA SER A 16 7.13 3.50 8.36
C SER A 16 5.90 2.69 7.92
N SER A 17 5.63 1.56 8.55
CA SER A 17 4.46 0.72 8.29
C SER A 17 3.16 1.40 8.75
N GLU A 18 3.12 1.96 9.95
CA GLU A 18 1.99 2.73 10.48
C GLU A 18 1.74 4.01 9.67
N GLN A 19 2.81 4.70 9.25
CA GLN A 19 2.68 5.85 8.36
C GLN A 19 2.08 5.46 7.01
N ALA A 20 2.46 4.31 6.45
CA ALA A 20 1.91 3.81 5.19
C ALA A 20 0.40 3.49 5.28
N LEU A 21 -0.15 3.25 6.48
CA LEU A 21 -1.58 3.05 6.69
C LEU A 21 -2.40 4.36 6.73
N ARG A 22 -1.76 5.53 6.89
CA ARG A 22 -2.43 6.84 6.98
C ARG A 22 -3.43 7.12 5.83
N PRO A 23 -3.09 6.87 4.55
CA PRO A 23 -4.03 7.09 3.46
C PRO A 23 -5.30 6.24 3.59
N SER A 24 -5.19 5.01 4.07
CA SER A 24 -6.32 4.09 4.23
C SER A 24 -7.25 4.51 5.38
N VAL A 25 -6.71 5.01 6.49
CA VAL A 25 -7.54 5.52 7.60
C VAL A 25 -8.22 6.84 7.26
N ILE A 26 -7.53 7.74 6.54
CA ILE A 26 -8.11 8.99 6.04
C ILE A 26 -9.24 8.67 5.05
N PHE A 27 -8.98 7.77 4.10
CA PHE A 27 -10.00 7.30 3.16
C PHE A 27 -11.24 6.81 3.91
N ARG A 28 -11.08 5.88 4.85
CA ARG A 28 -12.20 5.33 5.62
C ARG A 28 -12.95 6.42 6.41
N LYS A 29 -12.25 7.41 6.96
CA LYS A 29 -12.86 8.53 7.67
C LYS A 29 -13.75 9.37 6.76
N VAL A 30 -13.28 9.67 5.55
CA VAL A 30 -14.00 10.54 4.60
C VAL A 30 -15.13 9.80 3.88
N THR A 31 -14.89 8.56 3.47
CA THR A 31 -15.85 7.78 2.66
C THR A 31 -16.79 6.92 3.48
N ASN A 32 -16.57 6.84 4.80
CA ASN A 32 -17.21 5.86 5.70
C ASN A 32 -16.93 4.41 5.29
N GLY A 33 -15.81 4.17 4.59
CA GLY A 33 -15.36 2.83 4.19
C GLY A 33 -16.08 2.26 2.96
N PHE A 34 -15.88 0.96 2.73
CA PHE A 34 -16.44 0.25 1.58
C PHE A 34 -17.78 -0.40 1.90
N ARG A 35 -18.70 -0.38 0.95
CA ARG A 35 -19.99 -1.08 1.03
C ARG A 35 -19.95 -2.50 0.45
N SER A 36 -18.90 -2.83 -0.32
CA SER A 36 -18.70 -4.14 -0.93
C SER A 36 -17.31 -4.69 -0.60
N GLN A 37 -17.23 -6.01 -0.43
CA GLN A 37 -15.97 -6.71 -0.20
C GLN A 37 -15.03 -6.56 -1.42
N LYS A 38 -15.57 -6.68 -2.62
CA LYS A 38 -14.83 -6.47 -3.88
C LYS A 38 -14.17 -5.09 -3.96
N GLY A 39 -14.86 -4.02 -3.53
CA GLY A 39 -14.31 -2.67 -3.52
C GLY A 39 -13.14 -2.51 -2.53
N LYS A 40 -13.28 -3.15 -1.35
CA LYS A 40 -12.21 -3.21 -0.35
C LYS A 40 -10.97 -3.93 -0.88
N ASP A 41 -11.16 -5.05 -1.58
CA ASP A 41 -10.06 -5.84 -2.13
C ASP A 41 -9.34 -5.11 -3.26
N ILE A 42 -10.08 -4.50 -4.19
CA ILE A 42 -9.49 -3.68 -5.26
C ILE A 42 -8.65 -2.55 -4.67
N PHE A 43 -9.16 -1.86 -3.65
CA PHE A 43 -8.43 -0.79 -3.00
C PHE A 43 -7.17 -1.29 -2.29
N SER A 44 -7.22 -2.43 -1.61
CA SER A 44 -6.06 -3.00 -0.91
C SER A 44 -4.96 -3.42 -1.90
N TYR A 45 -5.32 -4.03 -3.03
CA TYR A 45 -4.37 -4.36 -4.10
C TYR A 45 -3.74 -3.10 -4.67
N PHE A 46 -4.54 -2.10 -5.03
CA PHE A 46 -4.03 -0.85 -5.57
C PHE A 46 -3.08 -0.14 -4.60
N ARG A 47 -3.44 -0.06 -3.32
CA ARG A 47 -2.62 0.56 -2.28
C ARG A 47 -1.28 -0.16 -2.10
N THR A 48 -1.31 -1.49 -2.09
CA THR A 48 -0.11 -2.34 -2.01
C THR A 48 0.86 -2.04 -3.15
N VAL A 49 0.36 -1.97 -4.39
CA VAL A 49 1.20 -1.67 -5.57
C VAL A 49 1.80 -0.28 -5.48
N VAL A 50 0.98 0.73 -5.19
CA VAL A 50 1.43 2.12 -5.12
C VAL A 50 2.46 2.33 -4.01
N ASP A 51 2.23 1.76 -2.83
CA ASP A 51 3.17 1.90 -1.71
C ASP A 51 4.50 1.20 -1.99
N THR A 52 4.45 0.03 -2.63
CA THR A 52 5.65 -0.70 -3.02
C THR A 52 6.44 0.07 -4.09
N ALA A 53 5.76 0.56 -5.14
CA ALA A 53 6.40 1.36 -6.19
C ALA A 53 7.06 2.63 -5.62
N LYS A 54 6.38 3.33 -4.70
CA LYS A 54 6.94 4.50 -4.00
C LYS A 54 8.17 4.15 -3.17
N LYS A 55 8.14 3.06 -2.39
CA LYS A 55 9.28 2.60 -1.58
C LYS A 55 10.48 2.24 -2.45
N GLN A 56 10.25 1.64 -3.62
CA GLN A 56 11.27 1.26 -4.58
C GLN A 56 11.72 2.40 -5.51
N LYS A 57 11.13 3.60 -5.38
CA LYS A 57 11.38 4.76 -6.27
C LYS A 57 11.10 4.46 -7.75
N ILE A 58 10.13 3.58 -8.01
CA ILE A 58 9.68 3.23 -9.37
C ILE A 58 8.51 4.14 -9.73
N ASN A 59 8.42 4.51 -11.01
CA ASN A 59 7.24 5.21 -11.52
C ASN A 59 5.98 4.34 -11.34
N ILE A 60 4.98 4.89 -10.64
CA ILE A 60 3.76 4.18 -10.27
C ILE A 60 2.98 3.70 -11.49
N PHE A 61 2.91 4.51 -12.55
CA PHE A 61 2.20 4.14 -13.77
C PHE A 61 2.87 2.93 -14.44
N ASN A 62 4.21 2.94 -14.54
CA ASN A 62 4.96 1.82 -15.08
C ASN A 62 4.75 0.55 -14.24
N ALA A 63 4.80 0.65 -12.90
CA ALA A 63 4.55 -0.49 -12.02
C ALA A 63 3.16 -1.10 -12.22
N ILE A 64 2.14 -0.28 -12.44
CA ILE A 64 0.78 -0.76 -12.72
C ILE A 64 0.73 -1.46 -14.09
N VAL A 65 1.29 -0.83 -15.13
CA VAL A 65 1.36 -1.41 -16.49
C VAL A 65 2.09 -2.75 -16.46
N ASP A 66 3.19 -2.84 -15.72
CA ASP A 66 3.99 -4.06 -15.60
C ASP A 66 3.20 -5.20 -14.96
N ILE A 67 2.41 -4.92 -13.92
CA ILE A 67 1.57 -5.94 -13.26
C ILE A 67 0.52 -6.48 -14.22
N PHE A 68 -0.15 -5.60 -14.98
CA PHE A 68 -1.13 -6.03 -15.98
C PHE A 68 -0.48 -6.77 -17.15
N SER A 69 0.74 -6.38 -17.54
CA SER A 69 1.50 -7.01 -18.62
C SER A 69 2.04 -8.38 -18.23
N HIS A 70 2.48 -8.56 -16.99
CA HIS A 70 2.91 -9.86 -16.45
C HIS A 70 1.75 -10.82 -16.26
N ASN A 71 0.56 -10.32 -15.90
CA ASN A 71 -0.64 -11.17 -15.79
C ASN A 71 -1.00 -11.82 -17.14
N LYS A 72 -0.90 -11.08 -18.26
CA LYS A 72 -1.11 -11.63 -19.61
C LYS A 72 -0.18 -12.79 -19.97
N LYS A 73 1.07 -12.80 -19.49
CA LYS A 73 2.03 -13.88 -19.79
C LYS A 73 1.69 -15.18 -19.05
N ASN A 74 1.06 -15.09 -17.88
CA ASN A 74 0.70 -16.25 -17.06
C ASN A 74 -0.64 -16.89 -17.48
N THR A 75 -1.50 -16.18 -18.21
CA THR A 75 -2.81 -16.71 -18.67
C THR A 75 -2.69 -17.55 -19.95
N VAL A 76 -1.59 -17.45 -20.69
CA VAL A 76 -1.36 -18.23 -21.94
C VAL A 76 -0.59 -19.54 -21.65
N ALA A 77 -0.27 -19.82 -20.38
CA ALA A 77 0.45 -21.02 -19.95
C ALA A 77 -0.43 -22.04 -19.19
N ILE A 78 -1.72 -22.12 -19.54
CA ILE A 78 -2.64 -23.18 -19.10
C ILE A 78 -3.34 -23.75 -20.32
#